data_AF-A0A0G1KW01-F1
#
_entry.id   AF-A0A0G1KW01-F1
#
_cell.length_a   1.000
_cell.length_b   1.000
_cell.length_c   1.000
_cell.angle_alpha   90.00
_cell.angle_beta   90.00
_cell.angle_gamma   90.00
#
_symmetry.space_group_name_H-M   'P 1'
#
loop_
_entity.id
_entity.type
_entity.pdbx_description
1 polymer ?
#
loop_
_entity_poly.entity_id
_entity_poly.type
_entity_poly.pdbx_seq_one_letter_code
_entity_poly.pdbx_strand_id
1 'polypeptide(L)'
;GIPIHYHVMVSFDLFQEIIDILGGVEVTVDTAFTDYAYPIENMENNRCGRTEEEIKKMEEEGKSDLEIYFCRYEEIVFNQGTQTMDGETALKFVRSRHGNNNEGTDFARSRRQQKIITAIKNKSLSIQTLVNPAKLKNRIPTDTVFNFCGDDRARTGDLLRDRQTL
;
A
#
# COMPACT_ATOMS: atom_id res chain seq x y z
N GLY A 1 6.51 20.02 20.33
CA GLY A 1 6.36 19.18 19.13
C GLY A 1 6.82 17.78 19.45
N ILE A 2 6.18 16.76 18.88
CA ILE A 2 6.56 15.35 19.09
C ILE A 2 7.66 15.01 18.06
N PRO A 3 8.83 14.47 18.46
CA PRO A 3 9.90 14.12 17.53
C PRO A 3 9.50 12.93 16.65
N ILE A 4 9.79 13.03 15.34
CA ILE A 4 9.63 11.94 14.39
C ILE A 4 10.99 11.24 14.26
N HIS A 5 11.10 10.05 14.86
CA HIS A 5 12.36 9.29 14.88
C HIS A 5 12.61 8.50 13.59
N TYR A 6 11.56 8.14 12.87
CA TYR A 6 11.62 7.29 11.69
C TYR A 6 10.57 7.72 10.68
N HIS A 7 10.90 7.60 9.39
CA HIS A 7 9.98 7.79 8.28
C HIS A 7 10.18 6.65 7.27
N VAL A 8 9.11 6.29 6.57
CA VAL A 8 9.15 5.29 5.52
C VAL A 8 8.50 5.91 4.29
N MET A 9 9.17 5.82 3.15
CA MET A 9 8.63 6.20 1.85
C MET A 9 8.52 4.94 1.02
N VAL A 10 7.34 4.71 0.45
CA VAL A 10 7.02 3.51 -0.31
C VAL A 10 6.58 3.95 -1.70
N SER A 11 7.17 3.37 -2.75
CA SER A 11 6.72 3.57 -4.12
C SER A 11 5.42 2.80 -4.38
N PHE A 12 4.68 3.17 -5.43
CA PHE A 12 3.45 2.47 -5.78
C PHE A 12 3.70 1.00 -6.17
N ASP A 13 4.81 0.73 -6.86
CA ASP A 13 5.19 -0.65 -7.24
C ASP A 13 5.43 -1.51 -5.99
N LEU A 14 6.22 -1.00 -5.04
CA LEU A 14 6.52 -1.71 -3.80
C LEU A 14 5.27 -1.91 -2.94
N PHE A 15 4.36 -0.93 -2.93
CA PHE A 15 3.08 -1.05 -2.23
C PHE A 15 2.24 -2.21 -2.77
N GLN A 16 2.12 -2.32 -4.11
CA GLN A 16 1.38 -3.40 -4.75
C GLN A 16 2.03 -4.75 -4.46
N GLU A 17 3.35 -4.84 -4.66
CA GLU A 17 4.12 -6.06 -4.44
C GLU A 17 3.98 -6.58 -2.99
N ILE A 18 4.03 -5.71 -1.99
CA ILE A 18 3.83 -6.11 -0.58
C ILE A 18 2.45 -6.74 -0.39
N ILE A 19 1.40 -6.15 -0.95
CA ILE A 19 0.03 -6.66 -0.80
C ILE A 19 -0.13 -8.00 -1.53
N ASP A 20 0.45 -8.12 -2.72
CA ASP A 20 0.39 -9.34 -3.51
C ASP A 20 1.15 -10.48 -2.85
N ILE A 21 2.32 -10.21 -2.26
CA ILE A 21 3.09 -11.19 -1.45
C ILE A 21 2.27 -11.67 -0.25
N LEU A 22 1.48 -10.78 0.36
CA LEU A 22 0.60 -11.14 1.48
C LEU A 22 -0.66 -11.92 1.03
N GLY A 23 -0.87 -12.10 -0.27
CA GLY A 23 -2.07 -12.72 -0.84
C GLY A 23 -3.31 -11.83 -0.71
N GLY A 24 -3.12 -10.52 -0.82
CA GLY A 24 -4.16 -9.50 -0.67
C GLY A 24 -4.42 -9.10 0.78
N VAL A 25 -5.14 -7.98 0.92
CA VAL A 25 -5.52 -7.40 2.21
C VAL A 25 -7.03 -7.28 2.35
N GLU A 26 -7.54 -7.57 3.55
CA GLU A 26 -8.96 -7.38 3.86
C GLU A 26 -9.21 -5.95 4.32
N VAL A 27 -10.05 -5.23 3.58
CA VAL A 27 -10.37 -3.83 3.84
C VAL A 27 -11.87 -3.68 3.97
N THR A 28 -12.30 -3.09 5.07
CA THR A 28 -13.71 -2.71 5.26
C THR A 28 -13.97 -1.34 4.65
N VAL A 29 -14.87 -1.27 3.68
CA VAL A 29 -15.35 -0.02 3.06
C VAL A 29 -16.60 0.44 3.80
N ASP A 30 -16.54 1.63 4.41
CA ASP A 30 -17.65 2.14 5.24
C ASP A 30 -18.79 2.70 4.40
N THR A 31 -18.45 3.37 3.30
CA THR A 31 -19.40 3.98 2.36
C THR A 31 -19.06 3.46 0.98
N ALA A 32 -20.04 2.88 0.28
CA ALA A 32 -19.85 2.54 -1.12
C ALA A 32 -19.58 3.81 -1.92
N PHE A 33 -18.59 3.77 -2.81
CA PHE A 33 -18.33 4.88 -3.72
C PHE A 33 -17.88 4.43 -5.09
N THR A 34 -18.15 5.28 -6.06
CA THR A 34 -17.73 5.14 -7.45
C THR A 34 -16.88 6.35 -7.82
N ASP A 35 -15.76 6.11 -8.49
CA ASP A 35 -14.91 7.13 -9.08
C ASP A 35 -14.94 6.93 -10.60
N TYR A 36 -15.64 7.84 -11.30
CA TYR A 36 -15.84 7.79 -12.75
C TYR A 36 -14.67 8.37 -13.55
N ALA A 37 -13.69 8.97 -12.86
CA ALA A 37 -12.61 9.73 -13.47
C ALA A 37 -11.24 9.25 -12.92
N TYR A 38 -11.09 7.95 -12.71
CA TYR A 38 -9.83 7.40 -12.23
C TYR A 38 -8.81 7.35 -13.38
N PRO A 39 -7.64 8.00 -13.27
CA PRO A 39 -6.68 8.06 -14.36
C PRO A 39 -6.02 6.71 -14.61
N ILE A 40 -6.02 6.24 -15.86
CA ILE A 40 -5.35 5.03 -16.30
C ILE A 40 -3.86 5.32 -16.47
N GLU A 41 -3.02 4.46 -15.91
CA GLU A 41 -1.56 4.60 -16.01
C GLU A 41 -1.09 4.52 -17.47
N ASN A 42 -0.06 5.31 -17.80
CA ASN A 42 0.53 5.41 -19.14
C ASN A 42 -0.40 5.93 -20.26
N MET A 43 -1.60 6.42 -19.94
CA MET A 43 -2.53 7.01 -20.91
C MET A 43 -2.52 8.55 -20.92
N GLU A 44 -1.69 9.20 -20.11
CA GLU A 44 -1.72 10.66 -19.88
C GLU A 44 -1.59 11.50 -21.16
N ASN A 45 -0.84 11.01 -22.16
CA ASN A 45 -0.62 11.71 -23.43
C ASN A 45 -1.52 11.20 -24.57
N ASN A 46 -2.41 10.24 -24.30
CA ASN A 46 -3.24 9.64 -25.34
C ASN A 46 -4.33 10.62 -25.79
N ARG A 47 -4.50 10.78 -27.10
CA ARG A 47 -5.53 11.63 -27.71
C ARG A 47 -6.86 10.90 -27.97
N CYS A 48 -6.97 9.67 -27.50
CA CYS A 48 -8.17 8.83 -27.62
C CYS A 48 -8.65 8.64 -29.05
N GLY A 49 -7.70 8.49 -29.98
CA GLY A 49 -7.97 8.33 -31.40
C GLY A 49 -8.39 9.62 -32.12
N ARG A 50 -8.30 10.79 -31.47
CA ARG A 50 -8.64 12.09 -32.04
C ARG A 50 -7.40 12.81 -32.57
N THR A 51 -7.65 13.62 -33.59
CA THR A 51 -6.70 14.59 -34.15
C THR A 51 -6.66 15.88 -33.33
N GLU A 52 -5.63 16.69 -33.55
CA GLU A 52 -5.49 17.99 -32.88
C GLU A 52 -6.62 18.96 -33.26
N GLU A 53 -7.09 18.88 -34.51
CA GLU A 53 -8.20 19.67 -35.01
C GLU A 53 -9.53 19.29 -34.34
N GLU A 54 -9.78 17.99 -34.15
CA GLU A 54 -10.97 17.50 -33.45
C GLU A 54 -10.98 17.91 -31.98
N ILE A 55 -9.81 17.84 -31.31
CA ILE A 55 -9.67 18.25 -29.90
C ILE A 55 -10.00 19.74 -29.76
N LYS A 56 -9.38 20.61 -30.56
CA LYS A 56 -9.64 22.06 -30.52
C LYS A 56 -11.11 22.38 -30.73
N LYS A 57 -11.75 21.70 -31.68
CA LYS A 57 -13.18 21.89 -31.93
C LYS A 57 -14.04 21.49 -30.72
N MET A 58 -13.72 20.38 -30.05
CA MET A 58 -14.44 19.96 -28.85
C MET A 58 -14.20 20.93 -27.68
N GLU A 59 -12.98 21.43 -27.52
CA GLU A 59 -12.65 22.46 -26.53
C GLU A 59 -13.45 23.76 -26.79
N GLU A 60 -13.57 24.17 -28.05
CA GLU A 60 -14.40 25.32 -28.48
C GLU A 60 -15.90 25.08 -28.26
N GLU A 61 -16.38 23.84 -28.44
CA GLU A 61 -17.74 23.42 -28.12
C GLU A 61 -18.02 23.35 -26.60
N GLY A 62 -17.02 23.64 -25.76
CA GLY A 62 -17.15 23.62 -24.30
C GLY A 62 -17.26 22.21 -23.72
N LYS A 63 -16.76 21.20 -24.43
CA LYS A 63 -16.70 19.84 -23.94
C LYS A 63 -15.72 19.72 -22.77
N SER A 64 -16.05 18.86 -21.83
CA SER A 64 -15.19 18.61 -20.66
C SER A 64 -13.99 17.72 -21.01
N ASP A 65 -12.91 17.81 -20.23
CA ASP A 65 -11.72 16.95 -20.37
C ASP A 65 -12.07 15.46 -20.36
N LEU A 66 -13.09 15.06 -19.58
CA LEU A 66 -13.60 13.69 -19.54
C LEU A 66 -14.21 13.24 -20.88
N GLU A 67 -14.85 14.13 -21.63
CA GLU A 67 -15.40 13.83 -22.96
C GLU A 67 -14.30 13.83 -24.03
N ILE A 68 -13.36 14.76 -23.95
CA ILE A 68 -12.26 14.93 -24.91
C ILE A 68 -11.22 13.82 -24.75
N TYR A 69 -10.93 13.42 -23.52
CA TYR A 69 -9.87 12.47 -23.17
C TYR A 69 -10.43 11.22 -22.46
N PHE A 70 -11.59 10.72 -22.89
CA PHE A 70 -12.29 9.61 -22.25
C PHE A 70 -11.43 8.35 -22.03
N CYS A 71 -10.50 8.06 -22.94
CA CYS A 71 -9.62 6.89 -22.86
C CYS A 71 -8.52 7.00 -21.78
N ARG A 72 -8.36 8.18 -21.15
CA ARG A 72 -7.41 8.39 -20.06
C ARG A 72 -7.98 8.00 -18.70
N TYR A 73 -9.28 7.71 -18.63
CA TYR A 73 -9.99 7.47 -17.39
C TYR A 73 -10.72 6.13 -17.42
N GLU A 74 -10.81 5.49 -16.27
CA GLU A 74 -11.63 4.31 -16.02
C GLU A 74 -12.61 4.58 -14.86
N GLU A 75 -13.70 3.80 -14.84
CA GLU A 75 -14.63 3.78 -13.72
C GLU A 75 -14.23 2.67 -12.74
N ILE A 76 -14.06 3.03 -11.47
CA ILE A 76 -13.81 2.09 -10.38
C ILE A 76 -14.93 2.16 -9.35
N VAL A 77 -15.38 1.00 -8.89
CA VAL A 77 -16.50 0.85 -7.95
C VAL A 77 -16.05 0.08 -6.72
N PHE A 78 -16.29 0.65 -5.54
CA PHE A 78 -16.08 -0.03 -4.27
C PHE A 78 -17.40 -0.16 -3.53
N ASN A 79 -17.82 -1.41 -3.32
CA ASN A 79 -19.02 -1.71 -2.57
C ASN A 79 -18.78 -1.57 -1.05
N GLN A 80 -19.82 -1.23 -0.31
CA GLN A 80 -19.78 -1.18 1.15
C GLN A 80 -19.60 -2.60 1.70
N GLY A 81 -18.79 -2.73 2.76
CA GLY A 81 -18.53 -4.00 3.43
C GLY A 81 -17.06 -4.40 3.39
N THR A 82 -16.76 -5.58 3.93
CA THR A 82 -15.42 -6.14 3.92
C THR A 82 -15.16 -6.83 2.59
N GLN A 83 -14.08 -6.43 1.92
CA GLN A 83 -13.63 -7.03 0.68
C GLN A 83 -12.13 -7.26 0.71
N THR A 84 -11.70 -8.33 0.05
CA THR A 84 -10.28 -8.62 -0.15
C THR A 84 -9.80 -7.90 -1.39
N MET A 85 -8.74 -7.09 -1.25
CA MET A 85 -8.14 -6.33 -2.33
C MET A 85 -6.73 -6.87 -2.62
N ASP A 86 -6.42 -7.05 -3.90
CA ASP A 86 -5.05 -7.25 -4.39
C ASP A 86 -4.29 -5.91 -4.43
N GLY A 87 -3.01 -5.93 -4.82
CA GLY A 87 -2.16 -4.75 -4.88
C GLY A 87 -2.75 -3.65 -5.76
N GLU A 88 -3.20 -4.00 -6.96
CA GLU A 88 -3.78 -3.05 -7.92
C GLU A 88 -5.06 -2.40 -7.36
N THR A 89 -6.01 -3.20 -6.89
CA THR A 89 -7.28 -2.72 -6.33
C THR A 89 -7.05 -1.89 -5.07
N ALA A 90 -6.12 -2.30 -4.21
CA ALA A 90 -5.73 -1.55 -3.02
C ALA A 90 -5.09 -0.20 -3.37
N LEU A 91 -4.26 -0.16 -4.42
CA LEU A 91 -3.65 1.07 -4.90
C LEU A 91 -4.69 2.03 -5.46
N LYS A 92 -5.62 1.51 -6.27
CA LYS A 92 -6.79 2.25 -6.78
C LYS A 92 -7.63 2.83 -5.64
N PHE A 93 -7.86 2.04 -4.60
CA PHE A 93 -8.62 2.46 -3.40
C PHE A 93 -7.96 3.63 -2.65
N VAL A 94 -6.64 3.59 -2.41
CA VAL A 94 -5.95 4.68 -1.68
C VAL A 94 -5.76 5.94 -2.53
N ARG A 95 -5.66 5.79 -3.87
CA ARG A 95 -5.42 6.90 -4.80
C ARG A 95 -6.70 7.58 -5.29
N SER A 96 -7.87 6.95 -5.17
CA SER A 96 -9.13 7.56 -5.61
C SER A 96 -9.38 8.93 -4.94
N ARG A 97 -9.73 9.91 -5.77
CA ARG A 97 -9.96 11.31 -5.38
C ARG A 97 -11.37 11.79 -5.68
N HIS A 98 -12.04 11.20 -6.67
CA HIS A 98 -13.34 11.67 -7.15
C HIS A 98 -14.48 10.72 -6.77
N GLY A 99 -14.33 10.04 -5.63
CA GLY A 99 -15.41 9.24 -5.05
C GLY A 99 -16.66 10.07 -4.79
N ASN A 100 -17.80 9.58 -5.24
CA ASN A 100 -19.13 10.14 -4.90
C ASN A 100 -19.45 9.96 -3.38
N ASN A 101 -20.65 10.32 -2.93
CA ASN A 101 -21.10 10.06 -1.54
C ASN A 101 -20.20 10.64 -0.42
N ASN A 102 -19.63 11.83 -0.61
CA ASN A 102 -18.68 12.48 0.32
C ASN A 102 -17.32 11.77 0.49
N GLU A 103 -17.04 10.76 -0.35
CA GLU A 103 -15.80 10.01 -0.36
C GLU A 103 -14.67 10.72 -1.16
N GLY A 104 -14.94 11.87 -1.77
CA GLY A 104 -13.93 12.74 -2.40
C GLY A 104 -13.17 13.70 -1.46
N THR A 105 -13.49 13.70 -0.16
CA THR A 105 -12.87 14.64 0.82
C THR A 105 -11.47 14.21 1.25
N ASP A 106 -10.63 15.17 1.67
CA ASP A 106 -9.28 14.88 2.19
C ASP A 106 -9.31 13.97 3.43
N PHE A 107 -10.36 14.08 4.26
CA PHE A 107 -10.58 13.18 5.39
C PHE A 107 -10.87 11.75 4.93
N ALA A 108 -11.69 11.57 3.91
CA ALA A 108 -11.97 10.25 3.34
C ALA A 108 -10.69 9.61 2.77
N ARG A 109 -9.87 10.38 2.04
CA ARG A 109 -8.57 9.92 1.53
C ARG A 109 -7.64 9.47 2.66
N SER A 110 -7.54 10.26 3.73
CA SER A 110 -6.71 9.93 4.89
C SER A 110 -7.19 8.65 5.60
N ARG A 111 -8.51 8.46 5.71
CA ARG A 111 -9.10 7.23 6.29
C ARG A 111 -8.76 5.98 5.48
N ARG A 112 -8.83 6.04 4.14
CA ARG A 112 -8.47 4.88 3.29
C ARG A 112 -7.01 4.46 3.47
N GLN A 113 -6.11 5.43 3.51
CA GLN A 113 -4.68 5.16 3.76
C GLN A 113 -4.48 4.49 5.12
N GLN A 114 -5.12 4.97 6.18
CA GLN A 114 -5.05 4.36 7.51
C GLN A 114 -5.61 2.93 7.53
N LYS A 115 -6.72 2.68 6.84
CA LYS A 115 -7.35 1.36 6.74
C LYS A 115 -6.42 0.35 6.09
N ILE A 116 -5.77 0.74 5.01
CA ILE A 116 -4.84 -0.11 4.27
C ILE A 116 -3.60 -0.42 5.11
N ILE A 117 -3.01 0.58 5.77
CA ILE A 117 -1.89 0.37 6.70
C ILE A 117 -2.28 -0.61 7.81
N THR A 118 -3.49 -0.46 8.35
CA THR A 118 -4.03 -1.34 9.39
C THR A 118 -4.27 -2.77 8.86
N ALA A 119 -4.78 -2.90 7.64
CA ALA A 119 -5.02 -4.18 6.99
C ALA A 119 -3.70 -4.93 6.72
N ILE A 120 -2.68 -4.24 6.18
CA ILE A 120 -1.33 -4.78 5.98
C ILE A 120 -0.74 -5.25 7.32
N LYS A 121 -0.83 -4.42 8.37
CA LYS A 121 -0.38 -4.77 9.72
C LYS A 121 -1.06 -6.05 10.23
N ASN A 122 -2.39 -6.12 10.15
CA ASN A 122 -3.15 -7.26 10.64
C ASN A 122 -2.83 -8.54 9.85
N LYS A 123 -2.68 -8.43 8.53
CA LYS A 123 -2.30 -9.54 7.65
C LYS A 123 -0.90 -10.06 7.97
N SER A 124 0.08 -9.16 8.14
CA SER A 124 1.45 -9.51 8.55
C SER A 124 1.48 -10.21 9.91
N LEU A 125 0.74 -9.70 10.89
CA LEU A 125 0.66 -10.33 12.22
C LEU A 125 -0.05 -11.68 12.17
N SER A 126 -1.10 -11.82 11.36
CA SER A 126 -1.81 -13.08 11.14
C SER A 126 -0.88 -14.14 10.56
N ILE A 127 -0.10 -13.82 9.52
CA ILE A 127 0.90 -14.75 8.95
C ILE A 127 1.92 -15.17 10.01
N GLN A 128 2.49 -14.24 10.77
CA GLN A 128 3.44 -14.57 11.85
C GLN A 128 2.81 -15.47 12.94
N THR A 129 1.54 -15.21 13.28
CA THR A 129 0.78 -16.01 14.27
C THR A 129 0.38 -17.38 13.72
N LEU A 130 0.17 -17.51 12.41
CA LEU A 130 -0.05 -18.80 11.76
C LEU A 130 1.24 -19.62 11.71
N VAL A 131 2.39 -18.96 11.53
CA VAL A 131 3.74 -19.55 11.60
C VAL A 131 4.23 -19.67 13.06
N ASN A 132 3.32 -19.74 14.03
CA ASN A 132 3.68 -19.78 15.44
C ASN A 132 4.54 -21.02 15.78
N PRO A 133 5.77 -20.84 16.31
CA PRO A 133 6.65 -21.95 16.71
C PRO A 133 6.04 -22.87 17.77
N ALA A 134 4.99 -22.42 18.48
CA ALA A 134 4.25 -23.27 19.41
C ALA A 134 3.51 -24.45 18.75
N LYS A 135 3.11 -24.33 17.46
CA LYS A 135 2.54 -25.45 16.67
C LYS A 135 3.59 -26.20 15.84
N LEU A 136 4.80 -25.69 15.76
CA LEU A 136 5.96 -26.36 15.15
C LEU A 136 6.73 -27.23 16.16
N LYS A 137 6.08 -27.73 17.22
CA LYS A 137 6.60 -28.89 17.97
C LYS A 137 6.36 -30.14 17.12
N ASN A 138 7.42 -30.60 16.47
CA ASN A 138 7.57 -31.80 15.64
C ASN A 138 7.50 -31.55 14.14
N ARG A 139 8.55 -30.94 13.59
CA ARG A 139 9.50 -31.62 12.69
C ARG A 139 10.44 -30.59 12.06
N ILE A 140 11.71 -31.02 11.96
CA ILE A 140 12.84 -30.50 11.16
C ILE A 140 13.87 -29.69 11.98
N PRO A 141 15.17 -29.99 11.81
CA PRO A 141 16.23 -29.66 12.76
C PRO A 141 16.55 -28.17 12.74
N THR A 142 16.89 -27.67 13.92
CA THR A 142 17.74 -26.50 14.13
C THR A 142 18.93 -26.59 13.17
N ASP A 143 19.06 -25.60 12.27
CA ASP A 143 20.31 -25.05 11.76
C ASP A 143 19.98 -24.01 10.68
N THR A 144 19.47 -22.85 11.08
CA THR A 144 19.60 -21.65 10.23
C THR A 144 19.79 -20.45 11.15
N VAL A 145 21.04 -20.00 11.20
CA VAL A 145 21.46 -18.79 11.91
C VAL A 145 20.89 -17.59 11.15
N PHE A 146 19.87 -16.94 11.72
CA PHE A 146 19.53 -15.56 11.35
C PHE A 146 20.40 -14.62 12.20
N ASN A 147 21.44 -14.06 11.58
CA ASN A 147 22.17 -12.93 12.16
C ASN A 147 21.25 -11.71 12.11
N PHE A 148 20.67 -11.35 13.26
CA PHE A 148 20.23 -9.99 13.50
C PHE A 148 21.47 -9.13 13.75
N CYS A 149 21.71 -8.15 12.88
CA CYS A 149 22.70 -7.12 13.11
C CYS A 149 22.14 -6.13 14.15
N GLY A 150 22.55 -6.28 15.40
CA GLY A 150 22.32 -5.30 16.46
C GLY A 150 22.43 -5.92 17.84
N ASP A 151 23.58 -5.73 18.50
CA ASP A 151 23.67 -4.93 19.73
C ASP A 151 25.06 -5.12 20.33
N ASP A 152 25.89 -4.07 20.26
CA ASP A 152 27.27 -4.11 20.75
C ASP A 152 27.45 -3.04 21.84
N ARG A 153 27.77 -3.53 23.04
CA ARG A 153 28.35 -2.87 24.23
C ARG A 153 27.40 -2.39 25.33
N ALA A 154 26.97 -3.36 26.15
CA ALA A 154 27.05 -3.22 27.59
C ALA A 154 28.29 -3.98 28.09
N ARG A 155 29.38 -3.25 28.38
CA ARG A 155 30.62 -3.80 28.94
C ARG A 155 30.59 -3.58 30.45
N THR A 156 30.18 -4.58 31.22
CA THR A 156 30.28 -4.57 32.68
C THR A 156 30.95 -5.83 33.16
N GLY A 157 32.16 -5.66 33.69
CA GLY A 157 32.79 -6.49 34.72
C GLY A 157 32.94 -7.99 34.45
N ASP A 158 34.14 -8.40 34.06
CA ASP A 158 34.73 -9.58 34.71
C ASP A 158 36.24 -9.38 34.90
N LEU A 159 36.59 -9.28 36.17
CA LEU A 159 37.93 -9.27 36.74
C LEU A 159 38.39 -10.71 36.94
N LEU A 160 39.71 -10.90 36.96
CA LEU A 160 40.46 -12.09 37.39
C LEU A 160 40.75 -13.16 36.32
N ARG A 161 41.94 -13.06 35.71
CA ARG A 161 43.04 -13.97 36.11
C ARG A 161 44.40 -13.44 35.64
N ASP A 162 45.21 -13.08 36.63
CA ASP A 162 46.64 -12.93 36.49
C ASP A 162 47.31 -14.24 36.08
N ARG A 163 48.49 -14.06 35.46
CA ARG A 163 49.74 -14.78 35.71
C ARG A 163 50.20 -15.82 34.67
N GLN A 164 51.34 -15.42 34.08
CA GLN A 164 52.59 -16.19 33.91
C GLN A 164 52.90 -16.85 32.56
N THR A 165 54.18 -16.67 32.17
CA THR A 165 55.05 -17.47 31.28
C THR A 165 54.76 -17.35 29.77
N LEU A 166 55.66 -16.94 28.88
CA LEU A 166 57.12 -16.72 28.84
C LEU A 166 57.43 -15.51 27.95
#